data_AF-A0A8T3V6A2-F1
#
_entry.id   AF-A0A8T3V6A2-F1
#
_cell.length_a   1.000
_cell.length_b   1.000
_cell.length_c   1.000
_cell.angle_alpha   90.00
_cell.angle_beta   90.00
_cell.angle_gamma   90.00
#
_symmetry.space_group_name_H-M   'P 1'
#
loop_
_entity.id
_entity.type
_entity.pdbx_description
1 polymer ?
#
loop_
_entity_poly.entity_id
_entity_poly.type
_entity_poly.pdbx_seq_one_letter_code
_entity_poly.pdbx_strand_id
1 'polypeptide(L)'
;MKFRIINNLTIFLDNNISEKYLSKLQEFLLSGAIFTDASKVLAVLIIFILVSEIVLAVTLTLLNLSWAMLILPFFLIPGLFTYVIVQQEKRAQEIERTAPDFLRQLSSMLQVGLSFENAMEDMSQYGEGPMYDEMRRTIIEIRMGRNFDDAWRAMSKRLKSKELERVFGIILDGRKSGSSISKVLSDVSDDLRDLMALKRERKSAVMMSVMFLLISAVIATPFAIGMVSVYSSFMQGYGMESEIILTAPIAGELYMVIHSVLVAFIISIIMYGDVKKGIKFTLPLACSSFGIFYFISTFGGSLLMGGL
;
A
#
# COMPACT_ATOMS: atom_id res chain seq x y z
N MET A 1 11.71 31.44 10.18
CA MET A 1 12.15 30.42 11.17
C MET A 1 11.73 28.99 10.81
N LYS A 2 10.49 28.74 10.32
CA LYS A 2 9.95 27.40 10.00
C LYS A 2 10.76 26.54 9.00
N PHE A 3 11.48 27.13 8.04
CA PHE A 3 12.28 26.36 7.05
C PHE A 3 13.74 26.08 7.46
N ARG A 4 14.25 26.74 8.51
CA ARG A 4 15.67 26.65 8.88
C ARG A 4 16.01 25.33 9.56
N ILE A 5 15.08 24.79 10.37
CA ILE A 5 15.24 23.51 11.05
C ILE A 5 15.20 22.35 10.05
N ILE A 6 14.23 22.37 9.12
CA ILE A 6 14.12 21.35 8.05
C ILE A 6 15.37 21.36 7.18
N ASN A 7 15.86 22.54 6.76
CA ASN A 7 17.06 22.62 5.93
C ASN A 7 18.30 22.09 6.67
N ASN A 8 18.48 22.43 7.95
CA ASN A 8 19.60 21.93 8.74
C ASN A 8 19.56 20.41 8.89
N LEU A 9 18.38 19.83 9.16
CA LEU A 9 18.19 18.38 9.22
C LEU A 9 18.40 17.72 7.86
N THR A 10 17.97 18.34 6.76
CA THR A 10 18.18 17.84 5.40
C THR A 10 19.67 17.71 5.11
N ILE A 11 20.45 18.77 5.37
CA ILE A 11 21.91 18.78 5.18
C ILE A 11 22.58 17.73 6.08
N PHE A 12 22.11 17.58 7.31
CA PHE A 12 22.61 16.56 8.22
C PHE A 12 22.36 15.14 7.68
N LEU A 13 21.17 14.87 7.17
CA LEU A 13 20.80 13.56 6.60
C LEU A 13 21.58 13.26 5.33
N ASP A 14 21.78 14.24 4.44
CA ASP A 14 22.57 14.08 3.22
C ASP A 14 24.03 13.71 3.54
N ASN A 15 24.60 14.25 4.63
CA ASN A 15 25.99 14.00 5.02
C ASN A 15 26.18 12.68 5.81
N ASN A 16 25.15 12.20 6.50
CA ASN A 16 25.27 11.04 7.40
C ASN A 16 24.65 9.75 6.85
N ILE A 17 23.74 9.84 5.88
CA ILE A 17 23.12 8.67 5.25
C ILE A 17 23.84 8.39 3.93
N SER A 18 24.22 7.13 3.71
CA SER A 18 24.87 6.74 2.44
C SER A 18 23.96 7.05 1.24
N GLU A 19 24.54 7.63 0.19
CA GLU A 19 23.88 7.96 -1.08
C GLU A 19 23.09 6.79 -1.67
N LYS A 20 23.56 5.54 -1.45
CA LYS A 20 22.86 4.33 -1.91
C LYS A 20 21.48 4.17 -1.28
N TYR A 21 21.27 4.60 -0.04
CA TYR A 21 19.96 4.52 0.62
C TYR A 21 19.07 5.70 0.21
N LEU A 22 19.63 6.91 0.12
CA LEU A 22 18.88 8.09 -0.31
C LEU A 22 18.40 7.96 -1.76
N SER A 23 19.24 7.45 -2.67
CA SER A 23 18.84 7.15 -4.05
C SER A 23 17.73 6.11 -4.13
N LYS A 24 17.82 4.99 -3.40
CA LYS A 24 16.74 4.00 -3.33
C LYS A 24 15.43 4.58 -2.79
N LEU A 25 15.50 5.42 -1.77
CA LEU A 25 14.32 6.08 -1.22
C LEU A 25 13.76 7.10 -2.21
N GLN A 26 14.61 7.84 -2.91
CA GLN A 26 14.20 8.77 -3.97
C GLN A 26 13.48 8.04 -5.10
N GLU A 27 14.04 6.93 -5.60
CA GLU A 27 13.40 6.09 -6.61
C GLU A 27 12.02 5.59 -6.13
N PHE A 28 11.93 5.18 -4.87
CA PHE A 28 10.68 4.75 -4.27
C PHE A 28 9.65 5.88 -4.19
N LEU A 29 10.02 7.07 -3.72
CA LEU A 29 9.14 8.24 -3.63
C LEU A 29 8.64 8.67 -5.01
N LEU A 30 9.55 8.77 -5.98
CA LEU A 30 9.22 9.12 -7.36
C LEU A 30 8.25 8.12 -7.98
N SER A 31 8.42 6.83 -7.70
CA SER A 31 7.48 5.81 -8.17
C SER A 31 6.07 5.96 -7.57
N GLY A 32 5.92 6.64 -6.43
CA GLY A 32 4.63 7.03 -5.83
C GLY A 32 4.12 8.42 -6.22
N ALA A 33 4.69 9.05 -7.25
CA ALA A 33 4.41 10.43 -7.66
C ALA A 33 4.74 11.50 -6.60
N ILE A 34 5.70 11.21 -5.72
CA ILE A 34 6.25 12.17 -4.75
C ILE A 34 7.55 12.74 -5.33
N PHE A 35 7.51 13.97 -5.83
CA PHE A 35 8.63 14.64 -6.51
C PHE A 35 9.54 15.46 -5.59
N THR A 36 9.49 15.20 -4.28
CA THR A 36 10.33 15.87 -3.29
C THR A 36 11.59 15.07 -2.98
N ASP A 37 12.66 15.76 -2.59
CA ASP A 37 13.92 15.12 -2.21
C ASP A 37 13.75 14.18 -1.01
N ALA A 38 14.37 13.00 -1.06
CA ALA A 38 14.26 11.96 -0.05
C ALA A 38 14.70 12.44 1.34
N SER A 39 15.79 13.20 1.42
CA SER A 39 16.29 13.77 2.67
C SER A 39 15.34 14.81 3.26
N LYS A 40 14.66 15.61 2.43
CA LYS A 40 13.61 16.54 2.89
C LYS A 40 12.40 15.79 3.44
N VAL A 41 11.97 14.71 2.77
CA VAL A 41 10.85 13.87 3.25
C VAL A 41 11.19 13.24 4.61
N LEU A 42 12.40 12.70 4.76
CA LEU A 42 12.88 12.16 6.03
C LEU A 42 12.94 13.24 7.13
N ALA A 43 13.48 14.43 6.82
CA ALA A 43 13.55 15.53 7.77
C ALA A 43 12.15 15.95 8.26
N VAL A 44 11.18 16.07 7.35
CA VAL A 44 9.79 16.40 7.69
C VAL A 44 9.15 15.31 8.53
N LEU A 45 9.35 14.03 8.18
CA LEU A 45 8.84 12.91 8.96
C LEU A 45 9.39 12.89 10.39
N ILE A 46 10.70 13.05 10.56
CA ILE A 46 11.36 13.06 11.87
C ILE A 46 10.78 14.18 12.74
N ILE A 47 10.70 15.41 12.19
CA ILE A 47 10.16 16.55 12.92
C ILE A 47 8.69 16.30 13.30
N PHE A 48 7.89 15.78 12.37
CA PHE A 48 6.49 15.53 12.62
C PHE A 48 6.28 14.46 13.70
N ILE A 49 7.07 13.38 13.68
CA ILE A 49 7.04 12.33 14.72
C ILE A 49 7.39 12.94 16.08
N LEU A 50 8.52 13.65 16.19
CA LEU A 50 8.95 14.28 17.45
C LEU A 50 7.93 15.26 18.00
N VAL A 51 7.35 16.12 17.15
CA VAL A 51 6.30 17.06 17.57
C VAL A 51 5.06 16.32 18.03
N SER A 52 4.63 15.28 17.29
CA SER A 52 3.46 14.49 17.65
C SER A 52 3.66 13.70 18.94
N GLU A 53 4.85 13.19 19.22
CA GLU A 53 5.19 12.54 20.49
C GLU A 53 5.08 13.50 21.67
N ILE A 54 5.64 14.71 21.55
CA ILE A 54 5.57 15.72 22.62
C ILE A 54 4.12 16.10 22.90
N VAL A 55 3.34 16.38 21.87
CA VAL A 55 1.91 16.73 22.01
C VAL A 55 1.13 15.58 22.62
N LEU A 56 1.38 14.35 22.17
CA LEU A 56 0.69 13.17 22.67
C LEU A 56 1.07 12.90 24.13
N ALA A 57 2.35 12.94 24.51
CA ALA A 57 2.78 12.75 25.89
C ALA A 57 2.14 13.76 26.87
N VAL A 58 2.06 15.03 26.47
CA VAL A 58 1.37 16.06 27.27
C VAL A 58 -0.13 15.76 27.38
N THR A 59 -0.75 15.33 26.29
CA THR A 59 -2.19 14.99 26.30
C THR A 59 -2.48 13.76 27.16
N LEU A 60 -1.65 12.71 27.05
CA LEU A 60 -1.80 11.48 27.81
C LEU A 60 -1.63 11.74 29.31
N THR A 61 -0.67 12.58 29.71
CA THR A 61 -0.47 12.96 31.12
C THR A 61 -1.62 13.80 31.66
N LEU A 62 -2.13 14.77 30.90
CA LEU A 62 -3.27 15.61 31.31
C LEU A 62 -4.58 14.82 31.45
N LEU A 63 -4.80 13.83 30.59
CA LEU A 63 -6.02 13.01 30.56
C LEU A 63 -5.89 11.69 31.33
N ASN A 64 -4.75 11.46 31.99
CA ASN A 64 -4.41 10.23 32.72
C ASN A 64 -4.61 8.95 31.87
N LEU A 65 -4.20 9.01 30.60
CA LEU A 65 -4.29 7.93 29.62
C LEU A 65 -3.02 7.06 29.61
N SER A 66 -3.13 5.86 29.04
CA SER A 66 -1.99 4.93 28.92
C SER A 66 -0.86 5.52 28.07
N TRP A 67 0.37 5.47 28.61
CA TRP A 67 1.59 5.87 27.90
C TRP A 67 1.92 4.98 26.70
N ALA A 68 1.32 3.78 26.62
CA ALA A 68 1.48 2.88 25.49
C ALA A 68 1.03 3.51 24.15
N MET A 69 0.15 4.52 24.19
CA MET A 69 -0.28 5.25 23.00
C MET A 69 0.83 6.03 22.30
N LEU A 70 1.98 6.26 22.94
CA LEU A 70 3.16 6.89 22.32
C LEU A 70 3.73 6.09 21.13
N ILE A 71 3.31 4.85 20.94
CA ILE A 71 3.67 4.08 19.75
C ILE A 71 2.96 4.55 18.47
N LEU A 72 1.85 5.31 18.58
CA LEU A 72 1.03 5.73 17.43
C LEU A 72 1.80 6.60 16.40
N PRO A 73 2.56 7.64 16.79
CA PRO A 73 3.41 8.41 15.87
C PRO A 73 4.36 7.57 15.01
N PHE A 74 4.92 6.48 15.55
CA PHE A 74 5.87 5.65 14.81
C PHE A 74 5.25 4.97 13.59
N PHE A 75 3.93 4.79 13.58
CA PHE A 75 3.23 4.23 12.43
C PHE A 75 3.17 5.16 11.21
N LEU A 76 3.52 6.45 11.36
CA LEU A 76 3.61 7.38 10.22
C LEU A 76 4.65 6.94 9.18
N ILE A 77 5.72 6.27 9.61
CA ILE A 77 6.74 5.73 8.72
C ILE A 77 6.10 4.63 7.83
N PRO A 78 5.56 3.51 8.35
CA PRO A 78 4.77 2.56 7.56
C PRO A 78 3.64 3.21 6.74
N GLY A 79 3.02 4.28 7.24
CA GLY A 79 1.97 5.03 6.55
C GLY A 79 2.43 5.64 5.23
N LEU A 80 3.59 6.32 5.20
CA LEU A 80 4.15 6.87 3.97
C LEU A 80 4.50 5.77 2.96
N PHE A 81 5.15 4.69 3.43
CA PHE A 81 5.47 3.54 2.57
C PHE A 81 4.20 2.92 1.97
N THR A 82 3.16 2.78 2.79
CA THR A 82 1.84 2.29 2.37
C THR A 82 1.25 3.17 1.28
N TYR A 83 1.26 4.49 1.46
CA TYR A 83 0.72 5.43 0.49
C TYR A 83 1.38 5.26 -0.89
N VAL A 84 2.72 5.24 -0.92
CA VAL A 84 3.49 5.08 -2.16
C VAL A 84 3.19 3.75 -2.84
N ILE A 85 3.16 2.64 -2.09
CA ILE A 85 2.84 1.31 -2.62
C ILE A 85 1.42 1.29 -3.19
N VAL A 86 0.44 1.84 -2.48
CA VAL A 86 -0.95 1.87 -2.92
C VAL A 86 -1.11 2.69 -4.21
N GLN A 87 -0.42 3.82 -4.35
CA GLN A 87 -0.47 4.61 -5.57
C GLN A 87 0.13 3.87 -6.77
N GLN A 88 1.26 3.17 -6.58
CA GLN A 88 1.83 2.30 -7.61
C GLN A 88 0.88 1.18 -8.01
N GLU A 89 0.27 0.51 -7.03
CA GLU A 89 -0.68 -0.57 -7.27
C GLU A 89 -1.92 -0.07 -8.03
N LYS A 90 -2.47 1.09 -7.66
CA LYS A 90 -3.62 1.67 -8.36
C LYS A 90 -3.30 1.95 -9.81
N ARG A 91 -2.15 2.58 -10.09
CA ARG A 91 -1.72 2.85 -11.47
C ARG A 91 -1.54 1.55 -12.26
N ALA A 92 -0.88 0.55 -11.69
CA ALA A 92 -0.69 -0.75 -12.35
C ALA A 92 -2.03 -1.47 -12.59
N GLN A 93 -2.96 -1.42 -11.64
CA GLN A 93 -4.31 -2.00 -11.78
C GLN A 93 -5.13 -1.31 -12.87
N GLU A 94 -5.01 0.01 -12.99
CA GLU A 94 -5.66 0.79 -14.04
C GLU A 94 -5.09 0.46 -15.43
N ILE A 95 -3.77 0.32 -15.53
CA ILE A 95 -3.09 -0.15 -16.75
C ILE A 95 -3.56 -1.58 -17.08
N GLU A 96 -3.57 -2.49 -16.10
CA GLU A 96 -4.06 -3.86 -16.31
C GLU A 96 -5.48 -3.84 -16.83
N ARG A 97 -6.38 -3.10 -16.17
CA ARG A 97 -7.80 -2.99 -16.54
C ARG A 97 -8.02 -2.47 -17.96
N THR A 98 -7.21 -1.52 -18.43
CA THR A 98 -7.36 -0.90 -19.75
C THR A 98 -6.60 -1.63 -20.86
N ALA A 99 -5.66 -2.53 -20.51
CA ALA A 99 -4.86 -3.27 -21.48
C ALA A 99 -5.67 -4.09 -22.50
N PRO A 100 -6.75 -4.82 -22.15
CA PRO A 100 -7.54 -5.55 -23.14
C PRO A 100 -8.15 -4.63 -24.21
N ASP A 101 -8.72 -3.50 -23.79
CA ASP A 101 -9.34 -2.53 -24.70
C ASP A 101 -8.28 -1.90 -25.60
N PHE A 102 -7.12 -1.57 -25.03
CA PHE A 102 -5.95 -1.10 -25.78
C PHE A 102 -5.51 -2.11 -26.86
N LEU A 103 -5.32 -3.38 -26.51
CA LEU A 103 -4.90 -4.41 -27.47
C LEU A 103 -5.95 -4.67 -28.55
N ARG A 104 -7.24 -4.60 -28.19
CA ARG A 104 -8.35 -4.76 -29.13
C ARG A 104 -8.41 -3.60 -30.13
N GLN A 105 -8.23 -2.37 -29.66
CA GLN A 105 -8.15 -1.19 -30.53
C GLN A 105 -6.96 -1.29 -31.48
N LEU A 106 -5.78 -1.66 -30.97
CA LEU A 106 -4.59 -1.87 -31.78
C LEU A 106 -4.84 -2.95 -32.84
N SER A 107 -5.42 -4.10 -32.46
CA SER A 107 -5.79 -5.16 -33.39
C SER A 107 -6.69 -4.66 -34.53
N SER A 108 -7.74 -3.88 -34.21
CA SER A 108 -8.67 -3.33 -35.19
C SER A 108 -7.98 -2.43 -36.21
N MET A 109 -7.00 -1.63 -35.79
CA MET A 109 -6.25 -0.74 -36.68
C MET A 109 -5.33 -1.52 -37.63
N LEU A 110 -4.72 -2.60 -37.14
CA LEU A 110 -3.93 -3.49 -37.98
C LEU A 110 -4.79 -4.27 -38.99
N GLN A 111 -6.04 -4.62 -38.63
CA GLN A 111 -6.99 -5.28 -39.55
C GLN A 111 -7.36 -4.41 -40.75
N VAL A 112 -7.49 -3.10 -40.54
CA VAL A 112 -7.79 -2.14 -41.63
C VAL A 112 -6.53 -1.72 -42.41
N GLY A 113 -5.38 -2.32 -42.12
CA GLY A 113 -4.15 -2.20 -42.91
C GLY A 113 -3.15 -1.15 -42.43
N LEU A 114 -3.32 -0.55 -41.25
CA LEU A 114 -2.27 0.31 -40.67
C LEU A 114 -1.05 -0.53 -40.31
N SER A 115 0.15 0.05 -40.48
CA SER A 115 1.36 -0.51 -39.88
C SER A 115 1.30 -0.42 -38.35
N PHE A 116 2.07 -1.28 -37.67
CA PHE A 116 2.14 -1.28 -36.20
C PHE A 116 2.56 0.08 -35.65
N GLU A 117 3.57 0.68 -36.27
CA GLU A 117 4.10 1.99 -35.91
C GLU A 117 3.07 3.10 -36.09
N ASN A 118 2.31 3.10 -37.20
CA ASN A 118 1.29 4.12 -37.47
C ASN A 118 0.07 3.98 -36.54
N ALA A 119 -0.37 2.74 -36.29
CA ALA A 119 -1.46 2.48 -35.35
C ALA A 119 -1.08 2.94 -33.93
N MET A 120 0.16 2.69 -33.53
CA MET A 120 0.71 3.17 -32.27
C MET A 120 0.84 4.70 -32.21
N GLU A 121 1.21 5.34 -33.30
CA GLU A 121 1.26 6.80 -33.33
C GLU A 121 -0.14 7.40 -33.18
N ASP A 122 -1.11 6.89 -33.91
CA ASP A 122 -2.50 7.37 -33.90
C ASP A 122 -3.17 7.17 -32.53
N MET A 123 -3.09 5.96 -31.96
CA MET A 123 -3.61 5.68 -30.62
C MET A 123 -2.96 6.54 -29.54
N SER A 124 -1.68 6.91 -29.68
CA SER A 124 -0.98 7.76 -28.72
C SER A 124 -1.50 9.20 -28.68
N GLN A 125 -2.16 9.66 -29.75
CA GLN A 125 -2.68 11.03 -29.82
C GLN A 125 -4.02 11.16 -29.09
N TYR A 126 -4.93 10.20 -29.34
CA TYR A 126 -6.33 10.28 -28.92
C TYR A 126 -6.67 9.52 -27.64
N GLY A 127 -5.81 8.59 -27.20
CA GLY A 127 -6.09 7.83 -25.99
C GLY A 127 -5.78 8.58 -24.70
N GLU A 128 -6.56 8.28 -23.66
CA GLU A 128 -6.42 8.85 -22.31
C GLU A 128 -6.13 7.76 -21.27
N GLY A 129 -5.35 8.13 -20.25
CA GLY A 129 -5.04 7.27 -19.11
C GLY A 129 -3.61 6.72 -19.12
N PRO A 130 -3.22 6.00 -18.05
CA PRO A 130 -1.82 5.71 -17.76
C PRO A 130 -1.13 4.80 -18.79
N MET A 131 -1.88 3.96 -19.50
CA MET A 131 -1.35 3.15 -20.61
C MET A 131 -0.95 4.04 -21.80
N TYR A 132 -1.83 4.98 -22.19
CA TYR A 132 -1.58 5.88 -23.31
C TYR A 132 -0.52 6.93 -22.97
N ASP A 133 -0.36 7.33 -21.71
CA ASP A 133 0.74 8.17 -21.26
C ASP A 133 2.10 7.49 -21.48
N GLU A 134 2.22 6.22 -21.08
CA GLU A 134 3.45 5.44 -21.26
C GLU A 134 3.72 5.14 -22.75
N MET A 135 2.66 4.96 -23.53
CA MET A 135 2.74 4.84 -24.98
C MET A 135 3.23 6.13 -25.64
N ARG A 136 2.64 7.29 -25.31
CA ARG A 136 3.05 8.61 -25.81
C ARG A 136 4.52 8.90 -25.48
N ARG A 137 4.94 8.58 -24.26
CA ARG A 137 6.36 8.62 -23.87
C ARG A 137 7.23 7.73 -24.75
N THR A 138 6.77 6.51 -25.04
CA THR A 138 7.50 5.55 -25.89
C THR A 138 7.66 6.05 -27.32
N ILE A 139 6.60 6.62 -27.90
CA ILE A 139 6.66 7.25 -29.23
C ILE A 139 7.65 8.41 -29.26
N ILE A 140 7.69 9.25 -28.22
CA ILE A 140 8.67 10.32 -28.10
C ILE A 140 10.10 9.77 -28.03
N GLU A 141 10.34 8.71 -27.25
CA GLU A 141 11.66 8.05 -27.18
C GLU A 141 12.10 7.52 -28.55
N ILE A 142 11.19 6.92 -29.31
CA ILE A 142 11.46 6.42 -30.67
C ILE A 142 11.79 7.59 -31.62
N ARG A 143 11.03 8.69 -31.58
CA ARG A 143 11.30 9.90 -32.38
C ARG A 143 12.63 10.55 -32.04
N MET A 144 13.10 10.41 -30.81
CA MET A 144 14.43 10.86 -30.36
C MET A 144 15.57 9.91 -30.79
N GLY A 145 15.28 8.87 -31.58
CA GLY A 145 16.27 7.96 -32.14
C GLY A 145 16.50 6.68 -31.32
N ARG A 146 15.71 6.42 -30.26
CA ARG A 146 15.77 5.14 -29.55
C ARG A 146 15.25 4.01 -30.45
N ASN A 147 15.94 2.87 -30.43
CA ASN A 147 15.46 1.67 -31.12
C ASN A 147 14.05 1.29 -30.63
N PHE A 148 13.17 0.94 -31.56
CA PHE A 148 11.78 0.58 -31.26
C PHE A 148 11.68 -0.55 -30.23
N ASP A 149 12.44 -1.63 -30.41
CA ASP A 149 12.37 -2.82 -29.54
C ASP A 149 12.81 -2.46 -28.11
N ASP A 150 13.84 -1.62 -27.98
CA ASP A 150 14.30 -1.12 -26.68
C ASP A 150 13.29 -0.19 -26.01
N ALA A 151 12.65 0.69 -26.79
CA ALA A 151 11.62 1.60 -26.28
C ALA A 151 10.38 0.82 -25.82
N TRP A 152 9.97 -0.18 -26.60
CA TRP A 152 8.84 -1.07 -26.27
C TRP A 152 9.10 -1.92 -25.03
N ARG A 153 10.28 -2.54 -24.91
CA ARG A 153 10.69 -3.28 -23.70
C ARG A 153 10.81 -2.35 -22.49
N ALA A 154 11.23 -1.10 -22.69
CA ALA A 154 11.25 -0.13 -21.61
C ALA A 154 9.84 0.26 -21.17
N MET A 155 8.91 0.47 -22.12
CA MET A 155 7.50 0.71 -21.83
C MET A 155 6.90 -0.42 -21.01
N SER A 156 7.05 -1.67 -21.45
CA SER A 156 6.47 -2.83 -20.77
C SER A 156 6.95 -2.96 -19.32
N LYS A 157 8.22 -2.64 -19.04
CA LYS A 157 8.77 -2.55 -17.68
C LYS A 157 8.19 -1.40 -16.85
N ARG A 158 7.87 -0.27 -17.47
CA ARG A 158 7.26 0.89 -16.81
C ARG A 158 5.79 0.67 -16.44
N LEU A 159 5.10 -0.26 -17.11
CA LEU A 159 3.71 -0.63 -16.78
C LEU A 159 3.56 -1.29 -15.40
N LYS A 160 4.65 -1.76 -14.78
CA LYS A 160 4.68 -2.40 -13.45
C LYS A 160 3.72 -3.61 -13.30
N SER A 161 3.40 -4.28 -14.39
CA SER A 161 2.63 -5.54 -14.42
C SER A 161 3.45 -6.64 -15.07
N LYS A 162 3.70 -7.73 -14.35
CA LYS A 162 4.51 -8.86 -14.84
C LYS A 162 3.81 -9.59 -15.99
N GLU A 163 2.49 -9.68 -15.89
CA GLU A 163 1.61 -10.28 -16.87
C GLU A 163 1.66 -9.50 -18.18
N LEU A 164 1.51 -8.17 -18.11
CA LEU A 164 1.62 -7.32 -19.30
C LEU A 164 3.05 -7.28 -19.85
N GLU A 165 4.08 -7.30 -19.00
CA GLU A 165 5.46 -7.37 -19.47
C GLU A 165 5.70 -8.60 -20.36
N ARG A 166 5.16 -9.76 -19.97
CA ARG A 166 5.22 -10.99 -20.76
C ARG A 166 4.42 -10.88 -22.06
N VAL A 167 3.18 -10.40 -21.97
CA VAL A 167 2.30 -10.22 -23.14
C VAL A 167 2.93 -9.29 -24.18
N PHE A 168 3.43 -8.13 -23.74
CA PHE A 168 4.07 -7.17 -24.63
C PHE A 168 5.37 -7.72 -25.23
N GLY A 169 6.08 -8.59 -24.53
CA GLY A 169 7.22 -9.34 -25.10
C GLY A 169 6.81 -10.24 -26.26
N ILE A 170 5.72 -11.01 -26.11
CA ILE A 170 5.19 -11.87 -27.18
C ILE A 170 4.75 -11.05 -28.39
N ILE A 171 4.08 -9.91 -28.15
CA ILE A 171 3.67 -8.99 -29.21
C ILE A 171 4.87 -8.46 -29.98
N LEU A 172 5.94 -8.07 -29.27
CA LEU A 172 7.17 -7.57 -29.88
C LEU A 172 7.80 -8.61 -30.81
N ASP A 173 7.87 -9.86 -30.37
CA ASP A 173 8.46 -10.95 -31.14
C ASP A 173 7.60 -11.32 -32.37
N GLY A 174 6.27 -11.19 -32.26
CA GLY A 174 5.31 -11.50 -33.32
C GLY A 174 5.05 -10.39 -34.34
N ARG A 175 5.45 -9.14 -34.09
CA ARG A 175 5.03 -7.95 -34.86
C ARG A 175 5.44 -7.94 -36.34
N LYS A 176 6.48 -8.70 -36.72
CA LYS A 176 6.96 -8.80 -38.11
C LYS A 176 5.94 -9.44 -39.06
N SER A 177 4.84 -9.99 -38.53
CA SER A 177 3.87 -10.81 -39.27
C SER A 177 2.61 -10.06 -39.73
N GLY A 178 2.52 -8.74 -39.57
CA GLY A 178 1.46 -7.90 -40.15
C GLY A 178 0.03 -8.35 -39.79
N SER A 179 -0.77 -8.78 -40.76
CA SER A 179 -2.16 -9.22 -40.53
C SER A 179 -2.29 -10.38 -39.52
N SER A 180 -1.24 -11.20 -39.36
CA SER A 180 -1.21 -12.25 -38.34
C SER A 180 -1.13 -11.68 -36.91
N ILE A 181 -0.42 -10.55 -36.70
CA ILE A 181 -0.30 -9.96 -35.36
C ILE A 181 -1.63 -9.35 -34.88
N SER A 182 -2.49 -8.91 -35.79
CA SER A 182 -3.86 -8.49 -35.45
C SER A 182 -4.60 -9.59 -34.70
N LYS A 183 -4.61 -10.81 -35.24
CA LYS A 183 -5.33 -11.93 -34.62
C LYS A 183 -4.76 -12.25 -33.25
N VAL A 184 -3.43 -12.31 -33.14
CA VAL A 184 -2.73 -12.52 -31.86
C VAL A 184 -3.11 -11.45 -30.82
N LEU A 185 -3.18 -10.17 -31.20
CA LEU A 185 -3.60 -9.10 -30.28
C LEU A 185 -5.05 -9.23 -29.83
N SER A 186 -5.94 -9.69 -30.70
CA SER A 186 -7.34 -9.95 -30.37
C SER A 186 -7.46 -11.12 -29.39
N ASP A 187 -6.81 -12.24 -29.69
CA ASP A 187 -6.81 -13.44 -28.84
C ASP A 187 -6.24 -13.12 -27.45
N VAL A 188 -5.13 -12.36 -27.39
CA VAL A 188 -4.53 -11.91 -26.12
C VAL A 188 -5.44 -10.93 -25.36
N SER A 189 -6.19 -10.08 -26.06
CA SER A 189 -7.18 -9.20 -25.42
C SER A 189 -8.24 -10.02 -24.69
N ASP A 190 -8.75 -11.07 -25.33
CA ASP A 190 -9.75 -11.97 -24.76
C ASP A 190 -9.17 -12.76 -23.57
N ASP A 191 -7.96 -13.32 -23.73
CA ASP A 191 -7.24 -13.98 -22.64
C ASP A 191 -7.06 -13.06 -21.42
N LEU A 192 -6.71 -11.79 -21.63
CA LEU A 192 -6.58 -10.83 -20.52
C LEU A 192 -7.91 -10.55 -19.83
N ARG A 193 -9.03 -10.53 -20.55
CA ARG A 193 -10.37 -10.37 -19.94
C ARG A 193 -10.71 -11.58 -19.07
N ASP A 194 -10.46 -12.79 -19.57
CA ASP A 194 -10.68 -14.02 -18.82
C ASP A 194 -9.79 -14.09 -17.58
N LEU A 195 -8.51 -13.71 -17.70
CA LEU A 195 -7.59 -13.58 -16.57
C LEU A 195 -8.08 -12.58 -15.52
N MET A 196 -8.69 -11.46 -15.93
CA MET A 196 -9.29 -10.52 -14.97
C MET A 196 -10.50 -11.11 -14.25
N ALA A 197 -11.36 -11.83 -14.96
CA ALA A 197 -12.50 -12.53 -14.35
C ALA A 197 -12.01 -13.55 -13.30
N LEU A 198 -11.02 -14.38 -13.67
CA LEU A 198 -10.39 -15.34 -12.75
C LEU A 198 -9.73 -14.65 -11.54
N LYS A 199 -9.03 -13.51 -11.73
CA LYS A 199 -8.47 -12.72 -10.62
C LYS A 199 -9.57 -12.23 -9.66
N ARG A 200 -10.73 -11.81 -10.18
CA ARG A 200 -11.89 -11.37 -9.37
C ARG A 200 -12.54 -12.52 -8.61
N GLU A 201 -12.72 -13.66 -9.27
CA GLU A 201 -13.25 -14.87 -8.63
C GLU A 201 -12.34 -15.36 -7.51
N ARG A 202 -11.02 -15.46 -7.77
CA ARG A 202 -10.03 -15.83 -6.75
C ARG A 202 -10.08 -14.90 -5.54
N LYS A 203 -10.14 -13.58 -5.78
CA LYS A 203 -10.24 -12.58 -4.70
C LYS A 203 -11.52 -12.76 -3.87
N SER A 204 -12.62 -13.11 -4.53
CA SER A 204 -13.90 -13.35 -3.86
C SER A 204 -13.88 -14.65 -3.06
N ALA A 205 -13.27 -15.71 -3.59
CA ALA A 205 -13.17 -17.01 -2.94
C ALA A 205 -12.41 -16.94 -1.60
N VAL A 206 -11.38 -16.10 -1.50
CA VAL A 206 -10.61 -15.94 -0.26
C VAL A 206 -11.19 -14.89 0.71
N MET A 207 -12.24 -14.17 0.30
CA MET A 207 -12.79 -13.05 1.07
C MET A 207 -13.32 -13.50 2.43
N MET A 208 -13.90 -14.69 2.53
CA MET A 208 -14.41 -15.23 3.79
C MET A 208 -13.29 -15.37 4.84
N SER A 209 -12.14 -15.94 4.44
CA SER A 209 -10.97 -16.07 5.32
C SER A 209 -10.42 -14.71 5.74
N VAL A 210 -10.41 -13.73 4.82
CA VAL A 210 -10.00 -12.36 5.13
C VAL A 210 -10.96 -11.71 6.15
N MET A 211 -12.28 -11.87 5.98
CA MET A 211 -13.27 -11.36 6.92
C MET A 211 -13.11 -11.96 8.31
N PHE A 212 -12.88 -13.28 8.41
CA PHE A 212 -12.61 -13.93 9.69
C PHE A 212 -11.37 -13.34 10.39
N LEU A 213 -10.29 -13.13 9.64
CA LEU A 213 -9.07 -12.51 10.16
C LEU A 213 -9.30 -11.06 10.61
N LEU A 214 -10.06 -10.27 9.85
CA LEU A 214 -10.43 -8.91 10.23
C LEU A 214 -11.26 -8.91 11.53
N ILE A 215 -12.26 -9.77 11.64
CA ILE A 215 -13.09 -9.89 12.85
C ILE A 215 -12.21 -10.30 14.04
N SER A 216 -11.28 -11.24 13.85
CA SER A 216 -10.34 -11.65 14.90
C SER A 216 -9.51 -10.49 15.41
N ALA A 217 -8.88 -9.72 14.51
CA ALA A 217 -7.99 -8.62 14.89
C ALA A 217 -8.73 -7.39 15.43
N VAL A 218 -9.87 -7.04 14.84
CA VAL A 218 -10.57 -5.78 15.15
C VAL A 218 -11.56 -5.95 16.29
N ILE A 219 -12.23 -7.10 16.39
CA ILE A 219 -13.33 -7.29 17.35
C ILE A 219 -12.93 -8.29 18.43
N ALA A 220 -12.64 -9.54 18.05
CA ALA A 220 -12.52 -10.63 19.02
C ALA A 220 -11.35 -10.42 20.00
N THR A 221 -10.16 -10.10 19.49
CA THR A 221 -8.97 -9.90 20.32
C THR A 221 -9.09 -8.67 21.23
N PRO A 222 -9.46 -7.46 20.74
CA PRO A 222 -9.64 -6.28 21.58
C PRO A 222 -10.74 -6.45 22.62
N PHE A 223 -11.81 -7.16 22.26
CA PHE A 223 -12.88 -7.47 23.18
C PHE A 223 -12.41 -8.38 24.32
N ALA A 224 -11.75 -9.50 23.99
CA ALA A 224 -11.26 -10.43 25.01
C ALA A 224 -10.28 -9.73 25.98
N ILE A 225 -9.34 -8.95 25.45
CA ILE A 225 -8.34 -8.25 26.26
C ILE A 225 -8.94 -7.09 27.04
N GLY A 226 -9.89 -6.34 26.44
CA GLY A 226 -10.64 -5.30 27.13
C GLY A 226 -11.42 -5.86 28.32
N MET A 227 -12.06 -7.02 28.16
CA MET A 227 -12.77 -7.70 29.25
C MET A 227 -11.84 -8.17 30.36
N VAL A 228 -10.60 -8.60 30.04
CA VAL A 228 -9.58 -8.90 31.06
C VAL A 228 -9.25 -7.64 31.87
N SER A 229 -9.07 -6.49 31.22
CA SER A 229 -8.84 -5.22 31.93
C SER A 229 -10.01 -4.83 32.83
N VAL A 230 -11.25 -4.99 32.34
CA VAL A 230 -12.47 -4.73 33.13
C VAL A 230 -12.54 -5.63 34.36
N TYR A 231 -12.26 -6.93 34.19
CA TYR A 231 -12.22 -7.88 35.31
C TYR A 231 -11.10 -7.54 36.31
N SER A 232 -9.90 -7.16 35.83
CA SER A 232 -8.80 -6.72 36.68
C SER A 232 -9.20 -5.51 37.54
N SER A 233 -9.84 -4.49 36.95
CA SER A 233 -10.35 -3.32 37.68
C SER A 233 -11.43 -3.70 38.68
N PHE A 234 -12.30 -4.66 38.35
CA PHE A 234 -13.32 -5.18 39.27
C PHE A 234 -12.69 -5.81 40.50
N MET A 235 -11.70 -6.68 40.33
CA MET A 235 -11.03 -7.36 41.43
C MET A 235 -10.23 -6.41 42.33
N GLN A 236 -9.58 -5.38 41.75
CA GLN A 236 -8.93 -4.31 42.52
C GLN A 236 -9.92 -3.55 43.40
N GLY A 237 -11.16 -3.33 42.93
CA GLY A 237 -12.22 -2.70 43.72
C GLY A 237 -12.58 -3.45 45.01
N TYR A 238 -12.33 -4.76 45.07
CA TYR A 238 -12.49 -5.58 46.28
C TYR A 238 -11.20 -5.74 47.11
N GLY A 239 -10.15 -4.99 46.78
CA GLY A 239 -8.85 -5.06 47.46
C GLY A 239 -8.03 -6.30 47.11
N MET A 240 -8.38 -7.03 46.05
CA MET A 240 -7.59 -8.17 45.57
C MET A 240 -6.50 -7.66 44.63
N GLU A 241 -5.31 -7.44 45.17
CA GLU A 241 -4.12 -7.05 44.40
C GLU A 241 -3.19 -8.26 44.19
N SER A 242 -2.84 -8.53 42.94
CA SER A 242 -1.79 -9.49 42.58
C SER A 242 -0.97 -8.93 41.43
N GLU A 243 0.29 -9.36 41.30
CA GLU A 243 1.16 -8.94 40.19
C GLU A 243 0.55 -9.27 38.82
N ILE A 244 -0.24 -10.34 38.70
CA ILE A 244 -0.92 -10.75 37.46
C ILE A 244 -1.96 -9.70 37.03
N ILE A 245 -2.71 -9.15 37.98
CA ILE A 245 -3.76 -8.16 37.72
C ILE A 245 -3.17 -6.87 37.14
N LEU A 246 -1.97 -6.47 37.59
CA LEU A 246 -1.29 -5.26 37.13
C LEU A 246 -0.55 -5.46 35.80
N THR A 247 -0.07 -6.67 35.52
CA THR A 247 0.73 -6.98 34.31
C THR A 247 -0.11 -7.40 33.11
N ALA A 248 -1.28 -8.00 33.33
CA ALA A 248 -2.14 -8.51 32.26
C ALA A 248 -2.59 -7.44 31.23
N PRO A 249 -2.98 -6.20 31.62
CA PRO A 249 -3.36 -5.17 30.66
C PRO A 249 -2.20 -4.78 29.71
N ILE A 250 -1.00 -4.59 30.26
CA ILE A 250 0.19 -4.21 29.49
C ILE A 250 0.59 -5.33 28.52
N ALA A 251 0.58 -6.58 28.99
CA ALA A 251 0.85 -7.74 28.14
C ALA A 251 -0.19 -7.89 27.02
N GLY A 252 -1.46 -7.60 27.33
CA GLY A 252 -2.56 -7.59 26.36
C GLY A 252 -2.37 -6.54 25.26
N GLU A 253 -1.97 -5.32 25.62
CA GLU A 253 -1.66 -4.25 24.65
C GLU A 253 -0.55 -4.65 23.68
N LEU A 254 0.54 -5.24 24.19
CA LEU A 254 1.63 -5.74 23.35
C LEU A 254 1.17 -6.88 22.43
N TYR A 255 0.38 -7.82 22.95
CA TYR A 255 -0.18 -8.91 22.17
C TYR A 255 -1.07 -8.40 21.03
N MET A 256 -1.90 -7.37 21.26
CA MET A 256 -2.74 -6.78 20.20
C MET A 256 -1.93 -6.21 19.04
N VAL A 257 -0.81 -5.54 19.33
CA VAL A 257 0.10 -5.04 18.29
C VAL A 257 0.64 -6.20 17.46
N ILE A 258 1.18 -7.22 18.13
CA ILE A 258 1.76 -8.39 17.48
C ILE A 258 0.70 -9.11 16.63
N HIS A 259 -0.49 -9.35 17.20
CA HIS A 259 -1.61 -10.00 16.51
C HIS A 259 -2.07 -9.20 15.29
N SER A 260 -2.19 -7.88 15.40
CA SER A 260 -2.57 -7.00 14.29
C SER A 260 -1.55 -7.04 13.16
N VAL A 261 -0.25 -7.06 13.48
CA VAL A 261 0.84 -7.19 12.49
C VAL A 261 0.79 -8.55 11.79
N LEU A 262 0.62 -9.64 12.56
CA LEU A 262 0.53 -10.98 12.02
C LEU A 262 -0.69 -11.14 11.09
N VAL A 263 -1.86 -10.70 11.54
CA VAL A 263 -3.09 -10.72 10.73
C VAL A 263 -2.93 -9.90 9.45
N ALA A 264 -2.32 -8.72 9.52
CA ALA A 264 -2.04 -7.89 8.35
C ALA A 264 -1.20 -8.64 7.30
N PHE A 265 -0.17 -9.37 7.72
CA PHE A 265 0.69 -10.15 6.84
C PHE A 265 -0.01 -11.38 6.28
N ILE A 266 -0.81 -12.10 7.10
CA ILE A 266 -1.60 -13.24 6.64
C ILE A 266 -2.62 -12.81 5.59
N ILE A 267 -3.36 -11.73 5.83
CA ILE A 267 -4.31 -11.16 4.84
C ILE A 267 -3.59 -10.83 3.53
N SER A 268 -2.38 -10.28 3.62
CA SER A 268 -1.59 -9.95 2.44
C SER A 268 -1.17 -11.15 1.60
N ILE A 269 -0.73 -12.23 2.26
CA ILE A 269 -0.37 -13.49 1.61
C ILE A 269 -1.61 -14.07 0.91
N ILE A 270 -2.75 -14.11 1.60
CA ILE A 270 -3.99 -14.68 1.07
C ILE A 270 -4.52 -13.88 -0.13
N MET A 271 -4.55 -12.56 -0.03
CA MET A 271 -5.14 -11.70 -1.07
C MET A 271 -4.21 -11.45 -2.26
N TYR A 272 -2.91 -11.27 -2.00
CA TYR A 272 -1.96 -10.78 -3.00
C TYR A 272 -0.79 -11.74 -3.27
N GLY A 273 -0.61 -12.78 -2.45
CA GLY A 273 0.53 -13.70 -2.57
C GLY A 273 1.88 -13.07 -2.22
N ASP A 274 1.91 -11.89 -1.61
CA ASP A 274 3.13 -11.15 -1.27
C ASP A 274 3.02 -10.59 0.15
N VAL A 275 3.97 -10.96 1.01
CA VAL A 275 4.02 -10.54 2.43
C VAL A 275 4.26 -9.04 2.55
N LYS A 276 5.03 -8.43 1.64
CA LYS A 276 5.43 -7.02 1.73
C LYS A 276 4.23 -6.07 1.66
N LYS A 277 3.19 -6.50 0.95
CA LYS A 277 1.93 -5.76 0.83
C LYS A 277 1.15 -5.72 2.15
N GLY A 278 1.54 -6.48 3.17
CA GLY A 278 0.83 -6.55 4.45
C GLY A 278 1.04 -5.31 5.31
N ILE A 279 2.12 -4.58 5.08
CA ILE A 279 2.40 -3.29 5.75
C ILE A 279 1.21 -2.33 5.62
N LYS A 280 0.45 -2.40 4.52
CA LYS A 280 -0.73 -1.53 4.28
C LYS A 280 -1.89 -1.79 5.23
N PHE A 281 -1.98 -3.00 5.77
CA PHE A 281 -3.06 -3.41 6.67
C PHE A 281 -2.67 -3.24 8.13
N THR A 282 -1.37 -3.23 8.44
CA THR A 282 -0.87 -3.18 9.82
C THR A 282 -1.39 -1.97 10.59
N LEU A 283 -1.23 -0.77 10.02
CA LEU A 283 -1.62 0.47 10.70
C LEU A 283 -3.14 0.57 10.90
N PRO A 284 -3.99 0.41 9.87
CA PRO A 284 -5.44 0.44 10.05
C PRO A 284 -5.93 -0.60 11.07
N LEU A 285 -5.42 -1.83 11.01
CA LEU A 285 -5.82 -2.90 11.94
C LEU A 285 -5.44 -2.58 13.37
N ALA A 286 -4.19 -2.16 13.62
CA ALA A 286 -3.73 -1.80 14.95
C ALA A 286 -4.56 -0.64 15.51
N CYS A 287 -4.78 0.43 14.75
CA CYS A 287 -5.59 1.56 15.21
C CYS A 287 -7.03 1.17 15.53
N SER A 288 -7.69 0.38 14.67
CA SER A 288 -9.05 -0.09 14.94
C SER A 288 -9.10 -1.00 16.17
N SER A 289 -8.11 -1.87 16.33
CA SER A 289 -7.95 -2.75 17.49
C SER A 289 -7.81 -1.95 18.79
N PHE A 290 -6.91 -0.96 18.84
CA PHE A 290 -6.72 -0.10 20.02
C PHE A 290 -7.96 0.74 20.33
N GLY A 291 -8.63 1.28 19.31
CA GLY A 291 -9.86 2.05 19.50
C GLY A 291 -10.96 1.24 20.19
N ILE A 292 -11.16 -0.01 19.75
CA ILE A 292 -12.16 -0.91 20.36
C ILE A 292 -11.74 -1.35 21.75
N PHE A 293 -10.46 -1.72 21.95
CA PHE A 293 -9.95 -2.07 23.26
C PHE A 293 -10.17 -0.94 24.28
N TYR A 294 -9.80 0.29 23.93
CA TYR A 294 -9.92 1.44 24.81
C TYR A 294 -11.38 1.76 25.15
N PHE A 295 -12.27 1.64 24.17
CA PHE A 295 -13.70 1.77 24.39
C PHE A 295 -14.20 0.75 25.42
N ILE A 296 -13.82 -0.51 25.28
CA ILE A 296 -14.25 -1.59 26.19
C ILE A 296 -13.63 -1.45 27.57
N SER A 297 -12.32 -1.16 27.68
CA SER A 297 -11.65 -1.04 28.97
C SER A 297 -12.15 0.15 29.79
N THR A 298 -12.49 1.26 29.13
CA THR A 298 -12.99 2.48 29.79
C THR A 298 -14.46 2.37 30.17
N PHE A 299 -15.33 1.93 29.24
CA PHE A 299 -16.78 1.89 29.47
C PHE A 299 -17.28 0.57 30.05
N GLY A 300 -16.55 -0.54 29.85
CA GLY A 300 -16.96 -1.85 30.35
C GLY A 300 -16.95 -1.92 31.88
N GLY A 301 -16.00 -1.26 32.53
CA GLY A 301 -15.93 -1.17 33.99
C GLY A 301 -17.11 -0.41 34.59
N SER A 302 -17.48 0.74 34.01
CA SER A 302 -18.62 1.54 34.47
C SER A 302 -19.97 0.85 34.23
N LEU A 303 -20.07 0.03 33.19
CA LEU A 303 -21.25 -0.81 32.91
C LEU A 303 -21.43 -1.95 33.93
N LEU A 304 -20.34 -2.58 34.39
CA LEU A 304 -20.41 -3.69 35.34
C LEU A 304 -20.47 -3.23 36.80
N MET A 305 -19.86 -2.11 37.14
CA MET A 305 -19.89 -1.58 38.51
C MET A 305 -21.18 -0.80 38.83
N GLY A 306 -21.97 -0.43 37.82
CA GLY A 306 -23.14 0.44 37.98
C GLY A 306 -22.72 1.87 38.31
N GLY A 307 -23.34 2.85 37.67
CA GLY A 307 -23.06 4.26 37.92
C GLY A 307 -23.09 4.59 39.41
N LEU A 308 -21.92 4.95 39.94
CA LEU A 308 -21.72 5.72 41.16
C LEU A 308 -20.95 6.98 40.77
#